data_AF-A0A8T2UPM6-F1
#
_entry.id   AF-A0A8T2UPM6-F1
#
_cell.length_a   1.000
_cell.length_b   1.000
_cell.length_c   1.000
_cell.angle_alpha   90.00
_cell.angle_beta   90.00
_cell.angle_gamma   90.00
#
_symmetry.space_group_name_H-M   'P 1'
#
loop_
_entity.id
_entity.type
_entity.pdbx_description
1 polymer ?
#
loop_
_entity_poly.entity_id
_entity_poly.type
_entity_poly.pdbx_seq_one_letter_code
_entity_poly.pdbx_strand_id
1 'polypeptide(L)'
;MDVMKEAKPSFYIKYILPKLLHNRVVHFLGFGHRLSFDPIPFEMQRLRCKCNFHALKFIPKIQRAAGLMVMRMREKDRRWGAEFSGEDTNDNGTVSLMKGLHMLVDAENIENSDSKQSGVKYLGLHLRFEIDMVAYSLCEFGGGDAEQQELEAYRKVHFPTLTTYMDNGRLPSAAQLREEGKCPLTPEEAVLMLVALGFKRGTRIFLAGAHIYGGQSRMSAVTSLYPNLVTKEDLLSPKELEPFLNKYSQLAALDFIGCTAADVFAMTDSGSQLASLVSGFRIYFGDGLLPTIRPNKRRLASIFSKNMTIEWEEFSERVRKAVNESKRVLVRPVARSVYRHPRCSECMCIINSTHEKAM
;
A
#
# COMPACT_ATOMS: atom_id res chain seq x y z
N MET A 1 24.06 21.21 6.17
CA MET A 1 23.54 21.77 4.90
C MET A 1 22.25 21.04 4.59
N ASP A 2 21.14 21.76 4.45
CA ASP A 2 19.88 21.14 4.05
C ASP A 2 19.85 20.99 2.53
N VAL A 3 19.61 19.76 2.06
CA VAL A 3 19.42 19.49 0.64
C VAL A 3 17.94 19.65 0.38
N MET A 4 17.54 20.59 -0.48
CA MET A 4 16.13 20.79 -0.77
C MET A 4 15.45 19.48 -1.23
N LYS A 5 14.18 19.31 -0.87
CA LYS A 5 13.38 18.19 -1.38
C LYS A 5 13.33 18.28 -2.91
N GLU A 6 13.51 17.14 -3.58
CA GLU A 6 13.52 17.07 -5.05
C GLU A 6 14.53 18.04 -5.71
N ALA A 7 15.74 18.14 -5.15
CA ALA A 7 16.87 18.84 -5.74
C ALA A 7 17.28 18.26 -7.10
N LYS A 8 17.65 19.14 -8.05
CA LYS A 8 18.12 18.74 -9.38
C LYS A 8 19.53 18.11 -9.31
N PRO A 9 19.93 17.28 -10.30
CA PRO A 9 21.29 16.73 -10.37
C PRO A 9 22.39 17.79 -10.30
N SER A 10 22.19 18.96 -10.91
CA SER A 10 23.14 20.07 -10.89
C SER A 10 23.44 20.59 -9.47
N PHE A 11 22.47 20.52 -8.56
CA PHE A 11 22.68 20.89 -7.15
C PHE A 11 23.71 19.97 -6.50
N TYR A 12 23.62 18.67 -6.76
CA TYR A 12 24.56 17.70 -6.22
C TYR A 12 25.98 17.91 -6.75
N ILE A 13 26.11 18.11 -8.06
CA ILE A 13 27.42 18.35 -8.68
C ILE A 13 28.04 19.66 -8.18
N LYS A 14 27.25 20.74 -8.07
CA LYS A 14 27.76 22.06 -7.69
C LYS A 14 28.07 22.19 -6.20
N TYR A 15 27.23 21.63 -5.32
CA TYR A 15 27.28 21.93 -3.90
C TYR A 15 27.65 20.74 -3.01
N ILE A 16 27.30 19.52 -3.42
CA ILE A 16 27.48 18.33 -2.60
C ILE A 16 28.80 17.61 -2.95
N LEU A 17 29.08 17.42 -4.24
CA LEU A 17 30.28 16.72 -4.71
C LEU A 17 31.59 17.36 -4.18
N PRO A 18 31.79 18.69 -4.19
CA PRO A 18 33.02 19.27 -3.64
C PRO A 18 33.20 18.98 -2.15
N LYS A 19 32.10 18.94 -1.38
CA LYS A 19 32.12 18.62 0.05
C LYS A 19 32.44 17.15 0.28
N LEU A 20 31.89 16.25 -0.54
CA LEU A 20 32.22 14.82 -0.49
C LEU A 20 33.70 14.59 -0.78
N LEU A 21 34.25 15.24 -1.80
CA LEU A 21 35.66 15.14 -2.16
C LEU A 21 36.59 15.72 -1.08
N HIS A 22 36.21 16.83 -0.45
CA HIS A 22 36.99 17.46 0.61
C HIS A 22 36.99 16.64 1.91
N ASN A 23 35.82 16.22 2.39
CA ASN A 23 35.69 15.56 3.71
C ASN A 23 35.91 14.05 3.65
N ARG A 24 35.88 13.44 2.45
CA ARG A 24 35.99 11.98 2.17
C ARG A 24 34.85 11.13 2.73
N VAL A 25 34.46 11.34 3.99
CA VAL A 25 33.33 10.69 4.66
C VAL A 25 32.34 11.76 5.10
N VAL A 26 31.09 11.62 4.68
CA VAL A 26 30.02 12.56 5.02
C VAL A 26 28.77 11.78 5.41
N HIS A 27 28.17 12.14 6.54
CA HIS A 27 26.88 11.61 6.97
C HIS A 27 25.77 12.60 6.64
N PHE A 28 24.80 12.17 5.82
CA PHE A 28 23.61 12.97 5.52
C PHE A 28 22.49 12.66 6.52
N LEU A 29 22.18 13.62 7.39
CA LEU A 29 21.02 13.53 8.28
C LEU A 29 19.74 13.87 7.50
N GLY A 30 18.72 13.01 7.56
CA GLY A 30 17.40 13.30 6.96
C GLY A 30 17.36 13.26 5.42
N PHE A 31 18.12 12.35 4.79
CA PHE A 31 18.29 12.26 3.33
C PHE A 31 17.21 11.43 2.61
N GLY A 32 15.93 11.63 2.94
CA GLY A 32 14.82 10.96 2.25
C GLY A 32 14.42 11.68 0.96
N HIS A 33 14.40 10.98 -0.18
CA HIS A 33 13.82 11.43 -1.46
C HIS A 33 14.27 12.84 -1.93
N ARG A 34 15.57 13.15 -1.77
CA ARG A 34 16.10 14.49 -2.03
C ARG A 34 16.46 14.77 -3.50
N LEU A 35 16.64 13.77 -4.36
CA LEU A 35 16.89 13.98 -5.79
C LEU A 35 15.55 14.01 -6.55
N SER A 36 15.34 15.01 -7.41
CA SER A 36 14.11 15.20 -8.20
C SER A 36 13.72 13.95 -8.99
N PHE A 37 12.43 13.75 -9.23
CA PHE A 37 11.96 12.71 -10.17
C PHE A 37 12.19 13.13 -11.61
N ASP A 38 11.96 14.40 -11.94
CA ASP A 38 12.17 14.94 -13.28
C ASP A 38 12.60 16.43 -13.23
N PRO A 39 13.27 16.93 -14.28
CA PRO A 39 14.00 16.14 -15.28
C PRO A 39 15.28 15.58 -14.65
N ILE A 40 15.59 14.31 -14.92
CA ILE A 40 16.92 13.71 -14.68
C ILE A 40 17.34 12.87 -15.90
N PRO A 41 18.64 12.61 -16.12
CA PRO A 41 19.08 11.78 -17.24
C PRO A 41 18.49 10.38 -17.23
N PHE A 42 18.15 9.87 -18.42
CA PHE A 42 17.51 8.57 -18.63
C PHE A 42 18.18 7.44 -17.85
N GLU A 43 19.51 7.31 -17.97
CA GLU A 43 20.26 6.25 -17.28
C GLU A 43 20.20 6.34 -15.76
N MET A 44 20.12 7.55 -15.18
CA MET A 44 19.92 7.70 -13.74
C MET A 44 18.52 7.27 -13.32
N GLN A 45 17.49 7.60 -14.11
CA GLN A 45 16.12 7.20 -13.82
C GLN A 45 15.93 5.69 -14.00
N ARG A 46 16.62 5.10 -14.97
CA ARG A 46 16.70 3.66 -15.18
C ARG A 46 17.43 2.95 -14.05
N LEU A 47 18.55 3.48 -13.58
CA LEU A 47 19.27 2.95 -12.42
C LEU A 47 18.38 2.97 -11.17
N ARG A 48 17.66 4.07 -10.90
CA ARG A 48 16.70 4.15 -9.78
C ARG A 48 15.64 3.06 -9.86
N CYS A 49 15.08 2.83 -11.04
CA CYS A 49 14.11 1.78 -11.25
C CYS A 49 14.71 0.38 -11.02
N LYS A 50 15.89 0.09 -11.60
CA LYS A 50 16.63 -1.15 -11.36
C LYS A 50 16.91 -1.36 -9.88
N CYS A 51 17.40 -0.35 -9.17
CA CYS A 51 17.65 -0.43 -7.75
C CYS A 51 16.37 -0.78 -6.97
N ASN A 52 15.27 -0.07 -7.25
CA ASN A 52 14.02 -0.25 -6.51
C ASN A 52 13.35 -1.60 -6.72
N PHE A 53 13.28 -2.07 -7.97
CA PHE A 53 12.53 -3.29 -8.30
C PHE A 53 13.40 -4.55 -8.34
N HIS A 54 14.70 -4.42 -8.67
CA HIS A 54 15.60 -5.57 -8.80
C HIS A 54 16.60 -5.68 -7.65
N ALA A 55 17.30 -4.62 -7.30
CA ALA A 55 18.41 -4.71 -6.33
C ALA A 55 17.95 -4.75 -4.86
N LEU A 56 16.87 -4.03 -4.51
CA LEU A 56 16.32 -4.07 -3.15
C LEU A 56 15.59 -5.39 -2.91
N LYS A 57 16.24 -6.30 -2.20
CA LYS A 57 15.68 -7.58 -1.77
C LYS A 57 15.43 -7.61 -0.27
N PHE A 58 14.34 -8.23 0.15
CA PHE A 58 14.11 -8.50 1.56
C PHE A 58 15.08 -9.58 2.05
N ILE A 59 15.52 -9.46 3.30
CA ILE A 59 16.39 -10.45 3.93
C ILE A 59 15.68 -11.82 4.04
N PRO A 60 16.42 -12.94 4.04
CA PRO A 60 15.83 -14.29 3.95
C PRO A 60 14.76 -14.61 4.99
N LYS A 61 14.88 -14.10 6.22
CA LYS A 61 13.88 -14.33 7.26
C LYS A 61 12.51 -13.71 6.93
N ILE A 62 12.49 -12.52 6.31
CA ILE A 62 11.24 -11.86 5.88
C ILE A 62 10.62 -12.65 4.73
N GLN A 63 11.44 -13.05 3.75
CA GLN A 63 10.99 -13.85 2.60
C GLN A 63 10.35 -15.18 3.06
N ARG A 64 10.97 -15.89 4.01
CA ARG A 64 10.42 -17.15 4.54
C ARG A 64 9.10 -16.96 5.29
N ALA A 65 9.05 -16.00 6.22
CA ALA A 65 7.83 -15.74 6.99
C ALA A 65 6.67 -15.28 6.10
N ALA A 66 6.94 -14.38 5.16
CA ALA A 66 5.93 -13.93 4.21
C ALA A 66 5.52 -15.01 3.20
N GLY A 67 6.45 -15.85 2.76
CA GLY A 67 6.16 -17.01 1.91
C GLY A 67 5.21 -17.99 2.59
N LEU A 68 5.44 -18.29 3.88
CA LEU A 68 4.55 -19.11 4.69
C LEU A 68 3.16 -18.47 4.85
N MET A 69 3.11 -17.17 5.11
CA MET A 69 1.86 -16.40 5.21
C MET A 69 1.04 -16.47 3.91
N VAL A 70 1.69 -16.27 2.75
CA VAL A 70 1.04 -16.36 1.43
C VAL A 70 0.59 -17.80 1.14
N MET A 71 1.37 -18.81 1.52
CA MET A 71 0.98 -20.21 1.39
C MET A 71 -0.32 -20.49 2.15
N ARG A 72 -0.37 -20.15 3.44
CA ARG A 72 -1.57 -20.34 4.30
C ARG A 72 -2.79 -19.56 3.80
N MET A 73 -2.60 -18.39 3.18
CA MET A 73 -3.69 -17.66 2.53
C MET A 73 -4.30 -18.42 1.34
N ARG A 74 -3.51 -19.25 0.65
CA ARG A 74 -3.87 -19.96 -0.57
C ARG A 74 -4.30 -21.42 -0.33
N GLU A 75 -4.09 -21.96 0.86
CA GLU A 75 -4.49 -23.32 1.27
C GLU A 75 -6.01 -23.50 1.29
N LYS A 76 -6.53 -24.67 0.90
CA LYS A 76 -7.99 -24.91 0.91
C LYS A 76 -8.58 -24.97 2.32
N ASP A 77 -7.86 -25.62 3.24
CA ASP A 77 -8.23 -25.75 4.64
C ASP A 77 -7.90 -24.47 5.42
N ARG A 78 -8.82 -24.06 6.31
CA ARG A 78 -8.68 -22.85 7.13
C ARG A 78 -7.97 -23.13 8.46
N ARG A 79 -6.85 -23.87 8.44
CA ARG A 79 -6.05 -24.16 9.64
C ARG A 79 -5.01 -23.06 9.88
N TRP A 80 -5.49 -21.84 10.11
CA TRP A 80 -4.63 -20.70 10.42
C TRP A 80 -4.07 -20.81 11.85
N GLY A 81 -2.79 -20.51 12.05
CA GLY A 81 -2.15 -20.51 13.37
C GLY A 81 -1.73 -21.87 13.95
N ALA A 82 -1.94 -23.00 13.26
CA ALA A 82 -1.42 -24.31 13.70
C ALA A 82 0.10 -24.43 13.41
N GLU A 83 0.87 -24.98 14.35
CA GLU A 83 2.28 -25.30 14.13
C GLU A 83 2.42 -26.24 12.93
N PHE A 84 3.31 -25.91 12.00
CA PHE A 84 3.60 -26.74 10.85
C PHE A 84 4.40 -27.97 11.32
N SER A 85 3.73 -29.07 11.64
CA SER A 85 4.38 -30.37 11.79
C SER A 85 4.83 -30.82 10.40
N GLY A 86 6.12 -30.76 10.12
CA GLY A 86 6.73 -31.04 8.81
C GLY A 86 6.59 -32.48 8.30
N GLU A 87 5.56 -33.24 8.69
CA GLU A 87 5.38 -34.65 8.32
C GLU A 87 4.42 -34.88 7.14
N ASP A 88 3.67 -33.88 6.69
CA ASP A 88 2.80 -34.00 5.50
C ASP A 88 3.37 -33.23 4.29
N THR A 89 4.48 -33.71 3.70
CA THR A 89 4.89 -33.22 2.38
C THR A 89 5.24 -34.35 1.42
N ASN A 90 4.19 -34.96 0.86
CA ASN A 90 4.25 -35.37 -0.53
C ASN A 90 4.24 -34.09 -1.41
N ASP A 91 5.44 -33.61 -1.74
CA ASP A 91 5.87 -32.94 -2.97
C ASP A 91 5.12 -31.70 -3.55
N ASN A 92 4.08 -31.16 -2.89
CA ASN A 92 3.32 -30.01 -3.40
C ASN A 92 3.48 -28.70 -2.60
N GLY A 93 3.90 -28.77 -1.33
CA GLY A 93 4.06 -27.60 -0.45
C GLY A 93 5.25 -26.71 -0.85
N THR A 94 6.37 -27.33 -1.21
CA THR A 94 7.61 -26.65 -1.63
C THR A 94 7.42 -25.91 -2.95
N VAL A 95 6.62 -26.47 -3.88
CA VAL A 95 6.29 -25.84 -5.17
C VAL A 95 5.39 -24.60 -4.98
N SER A 96 4.47 -24.62 -4.02
CA SER A 96 3.62 -23.46 -3.68
C SER A 96 4.42 -22.35 -2.98
N LEU A 97 5.32 -22.71 -2.07
CA LEU A 97 6.28 -21.79 -1.45
C LEU A 97 7.16 -21.12 -2.51
N MET A 98 7.69 -21.90 -3.47
CA MET A 98 8.51 -21.42 -4.59
C MET A 98 7.73 -20.50 -5.55
N LYS A 99 6.44 -20.75 -5.81
CA LYS A 99 5.61 -19.87 -6.66
C LYS A 99 5.25 -18.53 -6.00
N GLY A 100 5.04 -18.50 -4.68
CA GLY A 100 4.91 -17.26 -3.92
C GLY A 100 6.24 -16.50 -3.80
N LEU A 101 7.35 -17.24 -3.70
CA LEU A 101 8.72 -16.72 -3.76
C LEU A 101 9.15 -16.30 -5.18
N HIS A 102 8.48 -16.74 -6.25
CA HIS A 102 8.89 -16.46 -7.65
C HIS A 102 8.87 -14.96 -7.98
N MET A 103 8.10 -14.16 -7.23
CA MET A 103 8.13 -12.69 -7.29
C MET A 103 9.26 -12.05 -6.45
N LEU A 104 9.96 -12.83 -5.63
CA LEU A 104 10.89 -12.38 -4.58
C LEU A 104 12.30 -13.00 -4.66
N VAL A 105 12.48 -14.09 -5.42
CA VAL A 105 13.75 -14.82 -5.58
C VAL A 105 14.12 -14.82 -7.05
N ASP A 106 15.12 -14.00 -7.37
CA ASP A 106 15.95 -13.97 -8.57
C ASP A 106 15.26 -14.24 -9.92
N ALA A 107 15.03 -13.15 -10.65
CA ALA A 107 14.52 -13.10 -12.01
C ALA A 107 15.51 -13.63 -13.08
N GLU A 108 16.51 -14.44 -12.71
CA GLU A 108 17.58 -14.86 -13.62
C GLU A 108 17.36 -16.22 -14.30
N ASN A 109 16.30 -16.98 -13.98
CA ASN A 109 15.97 -18.23 -14.67
C ASN A 109 14.48 -18.33 -15.01
N ILE A 110 14.02 -17.47 -15.92
CA ILE A 110 12.68 -17.57 -16.51
C ILE A 110 12.81 -18.20 -17.89
N GLU A 111 12.82 -19.53 -17.94
CA GLU A 111 12.40 -20.26 -19.14
C GLU A 111 11.02 -20.87 -18.89
N ASN A 112 10.07 -20.48 -19.75
CA ASN A 112 8.82 -21.16 -20.06
C ASN A 112 8.24 -22.08 -18.96
N SER A 113 7.49 -21.49 -18.02
CA SER A 113 6.34 -22.22 -17.48
C SER A 113 5.13 -21.32 -17.41
N ASP A 114 4.24 -21.53 -18.38
CA ASP A 114 2.88 -21.03 -18.42
C ASP A 114 2.10 -21.71 -17.28
N SER A 115 2.35 -21.33 -16.02
CA SER A 115 1.81 -22.05 -14.85
C SER A 115 0.81 -21.20 -14.07
N LYS A 116 -0.48 -21.43 -14.36
CA LYS A 116 -1.62 -20.95 -13.57
C LYS A 116 -1.35 -21.11 -12.08
N GLN A 117 -1.50 -20.04 -11.31
CA GLN A 117 -1.39 -20.06 -9.85
C GLN A 117 -2.53 -20.92 -9.26
N SER A 118 -2.25 -22.16 -8.88
CA SER A 118 -3.24 -23.13 -8.39
C SER A 118 -3.44 -23.00 -6.88
N GLY A 119 -4.24 -22.03 -6.44
CA GLY A 119 -4.58 -21.84 -5.02
C GLY A 119 -5.86 -21.04 -4.85
N VAL A 120 -6.38 -20.98 -3.62
CA VAL A 120 -7.54 -20.12 -3.33
C VAL A 120 -7.16 -18.66 -3.53
N LYS A 121 -8.04 -17.91 -4.19
CA LYS A 121 -7.84 -16.49 -4.43
C LYS A 121 -8.11 -15.67 -3.18
N TYR A 122 -7.34 -14.61 -2.97
CA TYR A 122 -7.56 -13.70 -1.85
C TYR A 122 -7.37 -12.22 -2.24
N LEU A 123 -8.02 -11.36 -1.46
CA LEU A 123 -7.90 -9.91 -1.53
C LEU A 123 -6.87 -9.43 -0.50
N GLY A 124 -5.85 -8.70 -0.94
CA GLY A 124 -5.02 -7.90 -0.05
C GLY A 124 -5.73 -6.58 0.22
N LEU A 125 -6.03 -6.27 1.48
CA LEU A 125 -6.71 -5.04 1.88
C LEU A 125 -5.78 -4.24 2.78
N HIS A 126 -5.51 -2.98 2.43
CA HIS A 126 -4.76 -2.07 3.28
C HIS A 126 -5.68 -0.95 3.81
N LEU A 127 -6.01 -1.03 5.10
CA LEU A 127 -6.80 -0.04 5.83
C LEU A 127 -5.84 0.97 6.49
N ARG A 128 -5.52 2.08 5.83
CA ARG A 128 -4.74 3.18 6.42
C ARG A 128 -5.63 4.01 7.36
N PHE A 129 -5.88 3.49 8.55
CA PHE A 129 -6.75 4.09 9.56
C PHE A 129 -6.15 3.98 10.97
N GLU A 130 -4.83 4.05 11.08
CA GLU A 130 -4.11 4.14 12.34
C GLU A 130 -4.19 5.57 12.91
N ILE A 131 -4.00 5.70 14.23
CA ILE A 131 -4.19 6.97 14.96
C ILE A 131 -3.35 8.12 14.38
N ASP A 132 -2.15 7.84 13.89
CA ASP A 132 -1.28 8.85 13.28
C ASP A 132 -1.89 9.43 12.01
N MET A 133 -2.49 8.58 11.16
CA MET A 133 -3.19 9.00 9.95
C MET A 133 -4.49 9.75 10.28
N VAL A 134 -5.28 9.20 11.20
CA VAL A 134 -6.57 9.78 11.63
C VAL A 134 -6.33 11.18 12.20
N ALA A 135 -5.37 11.32 13.11
CA ALA A 135 -4.99 12.60 13.70
C ALA A 135 -4.42 13.57 12.67
N TYR A 136 -3.47 13.14 11.82
CA TYR A 136 -2.85 14.00 10.81
C TYR A 136 -3.84 14.53 9.77
N SER A 137 -4.88 13.75 9.46
CA SER A 137 -5.85 14.11 8.41
C SER A 137 -6.73 15.32 8.72
N LEU A 138 -6.83 15.73 10.00
CA LEU A 138 -7.72 16.79 10.49
C LEU A 138 -9.22 16.57 10.19
N CYS A 139 -9.58 15.34 9.82
CA CYS A 139 -10.95 14.97 9.54
C CYS A 139 -11.68 14.52 10.80
N GLU A 140 -13.00 14.50 10.71
CA GLU A 140 -13.89 13.92 11.71
C GLU A 140 -14.44 12.59 11.19
N PHE A 141 -14.58 11.61 12.08
CA PHE A 141 -14.99 10.25 11.73
C PHE A 141 -16.23 9.79 12.49
N GLY A 142 -16.97 10.73 13.09
CA GLY A 142 -18.24 10.48 13.77
C GLY A 142 -18.12 10.02 15.22
N GLY A 143 -16.94 10.17 15.85
CA GLY A 143 -16.77 9.86 17.28
C GLY A 143 -17.14 11.00 18.25
N GLY A 144 -17.63 12.14 17.73
CA GLY A 144 -18.05 13.30 18.51
C GLY A 144 -16.91 13.98 19.27
N ASP A 145 -17.26 14.74 20.32
CA ASP A 145 -16.33 15.57 21.10
C ASP A 145 -15.19 14.74 21.73
N ALA A 146 -15.46 13.49 22.09
CA ALA A 146 -14.45 12.59 22.67
C ALA A 146 -13.34 12.26 21.65
N GLU A 147 -13.71 11.90 20.42
CA GLU A 147 -12.77 11.64 19.33
C GLU A 147 -12.00 12.92 18.97
N GLN A 148 -12.67 14.08 18.92
CA GLN A 148 -12.01 15.35 18.64
C GLN A 148 -10.93 15.66 19.68
N GLN A 149 -11.26 15.56 20.98
CA GLN A 149 -10.31 15.84 22.07
C GLN A 149 -9.12 14.88 22.08
N GLU A 150 -9.36 13.57 21.86
CA GLU A 150 -8.30 12.57 21.79
C GLU A 150 -7.33 12.88 20.63
N LEU A 151 -7.86 13.12 19.44
CA LEU A 151 -7.04 13.39 18.26
C LEU A 151 -6.31 14.73 18.38
N GLU A 152 -6.91 15.74 19.00
CA GLU A 152 -6.24 17.01 19.31
C GLU A 152 -5.06 16.83 20.28
N ALA A 153 -5.25 16.04 21.34
CA ALA A 153 -4.18 15.72 22.27
C ALA A 153 -3.04 14.99 21.56
N TYR A 154 -3.36 14.03 20.70
CA TYR A 154 -2.37 13.31 19.89
C TYR A 154 -1.60 14.26 18.95
N ARG A 155 -2.29 15.18 18.27
CA ARG A 155 -1.67 16.18 17.37
C ARG A 155 -0.69 17.09 18.10
N LYS A 156 -1.05 17.57 19.30
CA LYS A 156 -0.18 18.46 20.09
C LYS A 156 1.16 17.80 20.41
N VAL A 157 1.16 16.49 20.65
CA VAL A 157 2.38 15.73 20.98
C VAL A 157 3.16 15.33 19.72
N HIS A 158 2.47 14.79 18.71
CA HIS A 158 3.13 14.11 17.58
C HIS A 158 3.26 14.98 16.32
N PHE A 159 2.47 16.04 16.19
CA PHE A 159 2.42 16.92 15.03
C PHE A 159 2.44 18.41 15.41
N PRO A 160 3.42 18.89 16.21
CA PRO A 160 3.42 20.24 16.75
C PRO A 160 3.38 21.33 15.67
N THR A 161 4.08 21.12 14.54
CA THR A 161 4.04 22.05 13.41
C THR A 161 2.65 22.12 12.78
N LEU A 162 1.92 21.00 12.71
CA LEU A 162 0.54 20.99 12.21
C LEU A 162 -0.38 21.78 13.15
N THR A 163 -0.24 21.59 14.46
CA THR A 163 -0.97 22.36 15.47
C THR A 163 -0.73 23.86 15.32
N THR A 164 0.52 24.29 15.10
CA THR A 164 0.80 25.71 14.84
C THR A 164 0.08 26.25 13.60
N TYR A 165 -0.08 25.45 12.54
CA TYR A 165 -0.85 25.87 11.37
C TYR A 165 -2.36 25.90 11.64
N MET A 166 -2.88 25.00 12.48
CA MET A 166 -4.28 24.99 12.91
C MET A 166 -4.61 26.28 13.67
N ASP A 167 -3.78 26.65 14.65
CA ASP A 167 -4.00 27.82 15.51
C ASP A 167 -3.96 29.13 14.72
N ASN A 168 -3.20 29.17 13.63
CA ASN A 168 -3.09 30.33 12.75
C ASN A 168 -4.27 30.48 11.77
N GLY A 169 -5.29 29.60 11.83
CA GLY A 169 -6.49 29.66 10.99
C GLY A 169 -6.25 29.42 9.50
N ARG A 170 -5.12 28.77 9.14
CA ARG A 170 -4.69 28.59 7.73
C ARG A 170 -5.11 27.26 7.12
N LEU A 171 -5.84 26.42 7.85
CA LEU A 171 -6.18 25.07 7.42
C LEU A 171 -7.67 24.95 7.06
N PRO A 172 -8.02 24.14 6.03
CA PRO A 172 -9.41 23.89 5.67
C PRO A 172 -10.18 23.19 6.79
N SER A 173 -11.51 23.33 6.80
CA SER A 173 -12.36 22.61 7.75
C SER A 173 -12.39 21.10 7.46
N ALA A 174 -12.72 20.29 8.47
CA ALA A 174 -12.87 18.84 8.31
C ALA A 174 -13.84 18.47 7.16
N ALA A 175 -14.95 19.21 7.02
CA ALA A 175 -15.91 19.03 5.93
C ALA A 175 -15.30 19.32 4.55
N GLN A 176 -14.51 20.40 4.42
CA GLN A 176 -13.81 20.72 3.17
C GLN A 176 -12.76 19.64 2.82
N LEU A 177 -11.99 19.18 3.80
CA LEU A 177 -11.03 18.09 3.61
C LEU A 177 -11.72 16.80 3.16
N ARG A 178 -12.89 16.49 3.72
CA ARG A 178 -13.72 15.35 3.31
C ARG A 178 -14.18 15.50 1.87
N GLU A 179 -14.75 16.64 1.51
CA GLU A 179 -15.26 16.94 0.16
C GLU A 179 -14.15 16.89 -0.90
N GLU A 180 -12.95 17.36 -0.58
CA GLU A 180 -11.79 17.28 -1.46
C GLU A 180 -11.17 15.88 -1.55
N GLY A 181 -11.66 14.91 -0.77
CA GLY A 181 -11.12 13.56 -0.71
C GLY A 181 -9.75 13.50 -0.05
N LYS A 182 -9.46 14.38 0.92
CA LYS A 182 -8.21 14.37 1.70
C LYS A 182 -8.27 13.37 2.86
N CYS A 183 -9.44 13.15 3.44
CA CYS A 183 -9.63 12.17 4.52
C CYS A 183 -9.34 10.73 4.05
N PRO A 184 -8.80 9.85 4.92
CA PRO A 184 -8.85 8.41 4.69
C PRO A 184 -10.30 7.91 4.73
N LEU A 185 -10.59 6.78 4.08
CA LEU A 185 -11.86 6.09 4.31
C LEU A 185 -11.84 5.43 5.68
N THR A 186 -12.98 5.46 6.39
CA THR A 186 -13.15 4.66 7.60
C THR A 186 -13.24 3.16 7.26
N PRO A 187 -13.04 2.25 8.23
CA PRO A 187 -13.25 0.82 8.01
C PRO A 187 -14.67 0.49 7.48
N GLU A 188 -15.69 1.18 7.97
CA GLU A 188 -17.08 1.02 7.54
C GLU A 188 -17.26 1.43 6.06
N GLU A 189 -16.69 2.58 5.66
CA GLU A 189 -16.70 3.05 4.27
C GLU A 189 -15.93 2.13 3.33
N ALA A 190 -14.80 1.59 3.81
CA ALA A 190 -14.01 0.62 3.06
C ALA A 190 -14.82 -0.65 2.77
N VAL A 191 -15.58 -1.13 3.75
CA VAL A 191 -16.45 -2.31 3.60
C VAL A 191 -17.58 -2.04 2.64
N LEU A 192 -18.27 -0.90 2.76
CA LEU A 192 -19.32 -0.50 1.82
C LEU A 192 -18.79 -0.47 0.38
N MET A 193 -17.57 0.05 0.19
CA MET A 193 -16.91 0.02 -1.12
C MET A 193 -16.70 -1.42 -1.61
N LEU A 194 -16.18 -2.33 -0.77
CA LEU A 194 -15.95 -3.72 -1.17
C LEU A 194 -17.26 -4.46 -1.52
N VAL A 195 -18.32 -4.28 -0.72
CA VAL A 195 -19.62 -4.92 -0.98
C VAL A 195 -20.21 -4.40 -2.30
N ALA A 196 -20.16 -3.08 -2.55
CA ALA A 196 -20.63 -2.48 -3.80
C ALA A 196 -19.86 -2.98 -5.04
N LEU A 197 -18.56 -3.27 -4.89
CA LEU A 197 -17.73 -3.87 -5.93
C LEU A 197 -18.02 -5.37 -6.17
N GLY A 198 -18.89 -5.99 -5.36
CA GLY A 198 -19.32 -7.37 -5.53
C GLY A 198 -18.49 -8.40 -4.76
N PHE A 199 -17.63 -7.98 -3.83
CA PHE A 199 -16.96 -8.92 -2.94
C PHE A 199 -17.98 -9.57 -2.01
N LYS A 200 -17.96 -10.91 -1.98
CA LYS A 200 -18.93 -11.71 -1.21
C LYS A 200 -18.41 -11.99 0.18
N ARG A 201 -19.30 -12.32 1.12
CA ARG A 201 -18.96 -12.73 2.50
C ARG A 201 -17.89 -13.83 2.59
N GLY A 202 -17.85 -14.74 1.62
CA GLY A 202 -16.84 -15.81 1.55
C GLY A 202 -15.45 -15.38 1.09
N THR A 203 -15.25 -14.12 0.68
CA THR A 203 -13.95 -13.60 0.21
C THR A 203 -12.89 -13.74 1.30
N ARG A 204 -11.74 -14.32 0.96
CA ARG A 204 -10.57 -14.34 1.85
C ARG A 204 -9.86 -12.99 1.76
N ILE A 205 -9.63 -12.36 2.90
CA ILE A 205 -9.01 -11.04 2.97
C ILE A 205 -7.77 -11.12 3.84
N PHE A 206 -6.62 -10.77 3.27
CA PHE A 206 -5.42 -10.46 4.05
C PHE A 206 -5.45 -8.96 4.38
N LEU A 207 -5.60 -8.63 5.65
CA LEU A 207 -5.58 -7.26 6.14
C LEU A 207 -4.15 -6.83 6.47
N ALA A 208 -3.61 -5.91 5.67
CA ALA A 208 -2.35 -5.22 5.90
C ALA A 208 -2.56 -3.94 6.71
N GLY A 209 -1.61 -3.67 7.60
CA GLY A 209 -1.63 -2.52 8.49
C GLY A 209 -1.35 -2.91 9.93
N ALA A 210 -1.38 -1.90 10.80
CA ALA A 210 -1.20 -2.06 12.24
C ALA A 210 -2.53 -1.84 12.99
N HIS A 211 -2.45 -1.25 14.18
CA HIS A 211 -3.61 -0.97 15.02
C HIS A 211 -4.55 0.05 14.38
N ILE A 212 -5.71 -0.44 13.96
CA ILE A 212 -6.82 0.40 13.48
C ILE A 212 -7.36 1.24 14.64
N TYR A 213 -7.44 2.55 14.44
CA TYR A 213 -8.00 3.49 15.42
C TYR A 213 -9.46 3.10 15.75
N GLY A 214 -9.82 3.13 17.03
CA GLY A 214 -11.09 2.62 17.54
C GLY A 214 -11.16 1.08 17.68
N GLY A 215 -10.18 0.34 17.16
CA GLY A 215 -10.06 -1.11 17.36
C GLY A 215 -11.31 -1.88 16.92
N GLN A 216 -11.80 -2.74 17.81
CA GLN A 216 -12.92 -3.64 17.49
C GLN A 216 -14.23 -2.93 17.19
N SER A 217 -14.49 -1.75 17.76
CA SER A 217 -15.73 -1.02 17.48
C SER A 217 -15.82 -0.64 16.00
N ARG A 218 -14.73 -0.07 15.45
CA ARG A 218 -14.60 0.29 14.03
C ARG A 218 -14.47 -0.92 13.11
N MET A 219 -13.84 -2.00 13.58
CA MET A 219 -13.64 -3.21 12.76
C MET A 219 -14.87 -4.13 12.71
N SER A 220 -15.84 -3.96 13.61
CA SER A 220 -17.02 -4.83 13.75
C SER A 220 -17.79 -5.03 12.43
N ALA A 221 -18.02 -3.96 11.67
CA ALA A 221 -18.71 -4.04 10.37
C ALA A 221 -17.89 -4.83 9.34
N VAL A 222 -16.56 -4.67 9.36
CA VAL A 222 -15.64 -5.37 8.45
C VAL A 222 -15.63 -6.86 8.74
N THR A 223 -15.43 -7.24 9.99
CA THR A 223 -15.29 -8.64 10.40
C THR A 223 -16.61 -9.39 10.32
N SER A 224 -17.75 -8.72 10.56
CA SER A 224 -19.08 -9.30 10.40
C SER A 224 -19.40 -9.65 8.94
N LEU A 225 -19.06 -8.76 8.00
CA LEU A 225 -19.32 -8.96 6.57
C LEU A 225 -18.27 -9.86 5.89
N TYR A 226 -17.04 -9.89 6.40
CA TYR A 226 -15.96 -10.71 5.88
C TYR A 226 -15.31 -11.56 7.00
N PRO A 227 -15.95 -12.66 7.41
CA PRO A 227 -15.45 -13.52 8.49
C PRO A 227 -14.16 -14.28 8.14
N ASN A 228 -13.72 -14.26 6.89
CA ASN A 228 -12.45 -14.82 6.44
C ASN A 228 -11.36 -13.75 6.30
N LEU A 229 -11.51 -12.62 6.99
CA LEU A 229 -10.49 -11.60 7.12
C LEU A 229 -9.48 -12.06 8.17
N VAL A 230 -8.21 -12.03 7.79
CA VAL A 230 -7.08 -12.41 8.63
C VAL A 230 -5.94 -11.44 8.49
N THR A 231 -5.16 -11.32 9.55
CA THR A 231 -3.94 -10.54 9.64
C THR A 231 -2.71 -11.45 9.61
N LYS A 232 -1.51 -10.87 9.60
CA LYS A 232 -0.26 -11.63 9.76
C LYS A 232 -0.20 -12.33 11.12
N GLU A 233 -0.82 -11.74 12.15
CA GLU A 233 -0.92 -12.29 13.50
C GLU A 233 -1.84 -13.52 13.58
N ASP A 234 -2.85 -13.61 12.71
CA ASP A 234 -3.71 -14.81 12.60
C ASP A 234 -3.02 -15.91 11.78
N LEU A 235 -2.22 -15.51 10.79
CA LEU A 235 -1.60 -16.41 9.83
C LEU A 235 -0.30 -17.02 10.32
N LEU A 236 0.44 -16.36 11.21
CA LEU A 236 1.74 -16.80 11.72
C LEU A 236 1.64 -17.10 13.22
N SER A 237 2.29 -18.17 13.66
CA SER A 237 2.34 -18.52 15.08
C SER A 237 3.16 -17.49 15.88
N PRO A 238 2.99 -17.40 17.21
CA PRO A 238 3.81 -16.53 18.04
C PRO A 238 5.32 -16.76 17.86
N LYS A 239 5.74 -18.02 17.68
CA LYS A 239 7.14 -18.40 17.43
C LYS A 239 7.64 -17.93 16.06
N GLU A 240 6.78 -17.97 15.03
CA GLU A 240 7.12 -17.48 13.70
C GLU A 240 7.20 -15.95 13.65
N LEU A 241 6.44 -15.25 14.52
CA LEU A 241 6.43 -13.79 14.65
C LEU A 241 7.52 -13.23 15.57
N GLU A 242 8.00 -14.03 16.54
CA GLU A 242 9.03 -13.65 17.51
C GLU A 242 10.21 -12.87 16.89
N PRO A 243 10.79 -13.27 15.73
CA PRO A 243 11.93 -12.56 15.14
C PRO A 243 11.64 -11.12 14.70
N PHE A 244 10.36 -10.76 14.58
CA PHE A 244 9.84 -9.48 14.09
C PHE A 244 9.22 -8.60 15.19
N LEU A 245 9.11 -9.10 16.43
CA LEU A 245 8.61 -8.31 17.55
C LEU A 245 9.38 -7.00 17.70
N ASN A 246 8.64 -5.90 17.87
CA ASN A 246 9.16 -4.53 17.96
C ASN A 246 9.96 -4.04 16.73
N LYS A 247 9.92 -4.78 15.61
CA LYS A 247 10.57 -4.40 14.34
C LYS A 247 9.51 -4.01 13.32
N TYR A 248 8.84 -2.88 13.56
CA TYR A 248 7.71 -2.40 12.77
C TYR A 248 7.98 -2.34 11.26
N SER A 249 9.19 -1.94 10.85
CA SER A 249 9.56 -1.93 9.42
C SER A 249 9.64 -3.33 8.80
N GLN A 250 10.01 -4.36 9.57
CA GLN A 250 10.03 -5.74 9.10
C GLN A 250 8.63 -6.35 9.10
N LEU A 251 7.76 -5.99 10.06
CA LEU A 251 6.34 -6.36 10.03
C LEU A 251 5.63 -5.74 8.82
N ALA A 252 5.89 -4.47 8.52
CA ALA A 252 5.37 -3.81 7.32
C ALA A 252 5.88 -4.45 6.02
N ALA A 253 7.06 -5.07 6.04
CA ALA A 253 7.55 -5.84 4.89
C ALA A 253 6.73 -7.12 4.65
N LEU A 254 6.23 -7.77 5.72
CA LEU A 254 5.29 -8.89 5.58
C LEU A 254 3.98 -8.42 4.95
N ASP A 255 3.44 -7.29 5.43
CA ASP A 255 2.24 -6.66 4.86
C ASP A 255 2.41 -6.33 3.37
N PHE A 256 3.57 -5.76 2.99
CA PHE A 256 3.93 -5.49 1.60
C PHE A 256 3.90 -6.75 0.75
N ILE A 257 4.54 -7.84 1.19
CA ILE A 257 4.57 -9.10 0.45
C ILE A 257 3.17 -9.72 0.35
N GLY A 258 2.43 -9.77 1.45
CA GLY A 258 1.07 -10.32 1.47
C GLY A 258 0.13 -9.59 0.50
N CYS A 259 0.25 -8.27 0.41
CA CYS A 259 -0.55 -7.46 -0.52
C CYS A 259 -0.09 -7.53 -1.98
N THR A 260 1.22 -7.57 -2.24
CA THR A 260 1.75 -7.68 -3.61
C THR A 260 1.42 -9.04 -4.24
N ALA A 261 1.45 -10.11 -3.43
CA ALA A 261 1.13 -11.47 -3.86
C ALA A 261 -0.39 -11.74 -4.04
N ALA A 262 -1.27 -10.81 -3.65
CA ALA A 262 -2.72 -11.01 -3.70
C ALA A 262 -3.29 -11.02 -5.13
N ASP A 263 -4.39 -11.73 -5.35
CA ASP A 263 -5.11 -11.76 -6.64
C ASP A 263 -5.71 -10.38 -6.96
N VAL A 264 -6.23 -9.70 -5.94
CA VAL A 264 -6.68 -8.30 -6.01
C VAL A 264 -6.07 -7.56 -4.83
N PHE A 265 -5.64 -6.32 -5.04
CA PHE A 265 -5.24 -5.42 -3.95
C PHE A 265 -6.22 -4.26 -3.84
N ALA A 266 -6.67 -3.93 -2.64
CA ALA A 266 -7.49 -2.76 -2.35
C ALA A 266 -6.86 -1.91 -1.24
N MET A 267 -6.93 -0.59 -1.40
CA MET A 267 -6.41 0.38 -0.45
C MET A 267 -7.51 1.35 -0.01
N THR A 268 -7.45 1.89 1.20
CA THR A 268 -8.37 2.96 1.64
C THR A 268 -7.80 4.36 1.46
N ASP A 269 -6.47 4.49 1.51
CA ASP A 269 -5.78 5.73 1.24
C ASP A 269 -4.63 5.53 0.25
N SER A 270 -4.81 6.13 -0.94
CA SER A 270 -3.76 6.15 -1.95
C SER A 270 -2.61 7.11 -1.63
N GLY A 271 -2.71 7.89 -0.55
CA GLY A 271 -1.61 8.68 0.01
C GLY A 271 -0.59 7.84 0.80
N SER A 272 -0.97 6.64 1.26
CA SER A 272 -0.07 5.78 2.02
C SER A 272 1.16 5.35 1.22
N GLN A 273 2.31 5.33 1.91
CA GLN A 273 3.57 4.81 1.39
C GLN A 273 3.46 3.33 1.04
N LEU A 274 2.87 2.50 1.91
CA LEU A 274 2.66 1.07 1.64
C LEU A 274 1.80 0.89 0.39
N ALA A 275 0.65 1.56 0.32
CA ALA A 275 -0.24 1.47 -0.83
C ALA A 275 0.45 1.91 -2.13
N SER A 276 1.28 2.96 -2.08
CA SER A 276 2.05 3.44 -3.22
C SER A 276 3.09 2.41 -3.69
N LEU A 277 3.83 1.81 -2.76
CA LEU A 277 4.86 0.80 -3.06
C LEU A 277 4.22 -0.48 -3.61
N VAL A 278 3.15 -0.99 -2.97
CA VAL A 278 2.43 -2.19 -3.45
C VAL A 278 1.87 -1.95 -4.85
N SER A 279 1.25 -0.78 -5.09
CA SER A 279 0.71 -0.45 -6.42
C SER A 279 1.80 -0.42 -7.47
N GLY A 280 2.93 0.24 -7.19
CA GLY A 280 4.05 0.29 -8.13
C GLY A 280 4.64 -1.08 -8.40
N PHE A 281 4.84 -1.90 -7.37
CA PHE A 281 5.35 -3.26 -7.52
C PHE A 281 4.42 -4.13 -8.39
N ARG A 282 3.11 -4.06 -8.15
CA ARG A 282 2.10 -4.77 -8.95
C ARG A 282 2.03 -4.28 -10.39
N ILE A 283 2.24 -2.99 -10.64
CA ILE A 283 2.35 -2.46 -12.02
C ILE A 283 3.61 -2.98 -12.69
N TYR A 284 4.74 -2.97 -11.98
CA TYR A 284 6.05 -3.33 -12.51
C TYR A 284 6.14 -4.81 -12.90
N PHE A 285 5.80 -5.70 -11.96
CA PHE A 285 5.91 -7.15 -12.17
C PHE A 285 4.66 -7.79 -12.77
N GLY A 286 3.54 -7.06 -12.80
CA GLY A 286 2.28 -7.55 -13.31
C GLY A 286 1.87 -6.95 -14.65
N ASP A 287 2.78 -6.27 -15.36
CA ASP A 287 2.52 -5.54 -16.62
C ASP A 287 1.33 -4.57 -16.58
N GLY A 288 1.00 -4.07 -15.38
CA GLY A 288 -0.19 -3.26 -15.14
C GLY A 288 -1.53 -4.01 -15.26
N LEU A 289 -1.52 -5.34 -15.35
CA LEU A 289 -2.70 -6.20 -15.47
C LEU A 289 -3.22 -6.68 -14.11
N LEU A 290 -2.38 -6.67 -13.06
CA LEU A 290 -2.78 -7.10 -11.72
C LEU A 290 -3.83 -6.15 -11.11
N PRO A 291 -5.05 -6.62 -10.80
CA PRO A 291 -6.13 -5.76 -10.33
C PRO A 291 -5.77 -5.01 -9.04
N THR A 292 -5.86 -3.69 -9.09
CA THR A 292 -5.62 -2.81 -7.93
C THR A 292 -6.77 -1.81 -7.81
N ILE A 293 -7.52 -1.89 -6.71
CA ILE A 293 -8.65 -1.05 -6.37
C ILE A 293 -8.14 0.18 -5.63
N ARG A 294 -8.26 1.34 -6.29
CA ARG A 294 -7.90 2.63 -5.71
C ARG A 294 -9.17 3.47 -5.50
N PRO A 295 -9.45 3.96 -4.29
CA PRO A 295 -10.66 4.75 -4.06
C PRO A 295 -10.50 6.14 -4.68
N ASN A 296 -11.52 6.59 -5.43
CA ASN A 296 -11.68 8.01 -5.72
C ASN A 296 -12.33 8.68 -4.51
N LYS A 297 -11.51 9.03 -3.50
CA LYS A 297 -11.98 9.48 -2.18
C LYS A 297 -12.91 10.69 -2.26
N ARG A 298 -12.69 11.62 -3.20
CA ARG A 298 -13.56 12.77 -3.45
C ARG A 298 -14.96 12.34 -3.91
N ARG A 299 -15.04 11.44 -4.89
CA ARG A 299 -16.34 10.94 -5.37
C ARG A 299 -17.02 10.07 -4.32
N LEU A 300 -16.27 9.21 -3.63
CA LEU A 300 -16.81 8.39 -2.54
C LEU A 300 -17.34 9.24 -1.39
N ALA A 301 -16.64 10.31 -0.98
CA ALA A 301 -17.15 11.27 0.00
C ALA A 301 -18.51 11.85 -0.43
N SER A 302 -18.63 12.27 -1.70
CA SER A 302 -19.91 12.75 -2.22
C SER A 302 -21.00 11.69 -2.25
N ILE A 303 -20.66 10.41 -2.47
CA ILE A 303 -21.63 9.30 -2.47
C ILE A 303 -22.11 9.01 -1.05
N PHE A 304 -21.20 8.98 -0.07
CA PHE A 304 -21.52 8.66 1.32
C PHE A 304 -22.23 9.81 2.06
N SER A 305 -21.94 11.06 1.73
CA SER A 305 -22.49 12.22 2.46
C SER A 305 -23.82 12.76 1.90
N LYS A 306 -24.13 12.56 0.62
CA LYS A 306 -25.28 13.27 -0.01
C LYS A 306 -26.61 12.52 0.05
N ASN A 307 -26.62 11.20 0.24
CA ASN A 307 -27.84 10.41 0.09
C ASN A 307 -28.03 9.43 1.24
N MET A 308 -28.71 9.86 2.31
CA MET A 308 -29.11 8.96 3.42
C MET A 308 -30.08 7.84 3.00
N THR A 309 -30.68 7.93 1.81
CA THR A 309 -31.74 7.04 1.32
C THR A 309 -31.46 6.48 -0.08
N ILE A 310 -30.20 6.40 -0.51
CA ILE A 310 -29.86 5.84 -1.83
C ILE A 310 -30.18 4.35 -1.88
N GLU A 311 -30.90 3.94 -2.93
CA GLU A 311 -31.16 2.52 -3.19
C GLU A 311 -29.86 1.77 -3.48
N TRP A 312 -29.79 0.50 -3.05
CA TRP A 312 -28.56 -0.29 -3.15
C TRP A 312 -28.01 -0.40 -4.57
N GLU A 313 -28.88 -0.58 -5.56
CA GLU A 313 -28.44 -0.74 -6.95
C GLU A 313 -27.78 0.55 -7.46
N GLU A 314 -28.40 1.71 -7.20
CA GLU A 314 -27.84 3.02 -7.56
C GLU A 314 -26.53 3.30 -6.83
N PHE A 315 -26.48 3.02 -5.53
CA PHE A 315 -25.28 3.15 -4.71
C PHE A 315 -24.13 2.32 -5.27
N SER A 316 -24.40 1.04 -5.52
CA SER A 316 -23.40 0.09 -6.00
C SER A 316 -22.83 0.51 -7.35
N GLU A 317 -23.69 0.98 -8.26
CA GLU A 317 -23.28 1.44 -9.58
C GLU A 317 -22.42 2.71 -9.51
N ARG A 318 -22.78 3.67 -8.64
CA ARG A 318 -21.97 4.88 -8.42
C ARG A 318 -20.59 4.57 -7.86
N VAL A 319 -20.50 3.64 -6.89
CA VAL A 319 -19.21 3.19 -6.33
C VAL A 319 -18.38 2.47 -7.39
N ARG A 320 -18.98 1.55 -8.16
CA ARG A 320 -18.29 0.85 -9.25
C ARG A 320 -17.72 1.83 -10.27
N LYS A 321 -18.49 2.83 -10.69
CA LYS A 321 -18.01 3.90 -11.60
C LYS A 321 -16.84 4.68 -10.99
N ALA A 322 -16.97 5.10 -9.73
CA ALA A 322 -15.93 5.86 -9.04
C ALA A 322 -14.60 5.10 -8.92
N VAL A 323 -14.66 3.78 -8.72
CA VAL A 323 -13.49 2.91 -8.66
C VAL A 323 -12.97 2.53 -10.05
N ASN A 324 -13.83 2.36 -11.05
CA ASN A 324 -13.39 1.93 -12.39
C ASN A 324 -12.48 2.98 -13.07
N GLU A 325 -12.71 4.26 -12.82
CA GLU A 325 -11.86 5.36 -13.31
C GLU A 325 -10.42 5.28 -12.82
N SER A 326 -10.20 4.74 -11.63
CA SER A 326 -8.88 4.66 -11.00
C SER A 326 -8.16 3.32 -11.24
N LYS A 327 -8.82 2.35 -11.88
CA LYS A 327 -8.21 1.04 -12.24
C LYS A 327 -7.23 1.14 -13.41
N ARG A 328 -7.32 2.17 -14.24
CA ARG A 328 -6.48 2.31 -15.43
C ARG A 328 -5.05 2.65 -15.05
N VAL A 329 -4.11 1.77 -15.40
CA VAL A 329 -2.68 2.06 -15.28
C VAL A 329 -2.26 2.97 -16.42
N LEU A 330 -2.05 4.25 -16.10
CA LEU A 330 -1.59 5.25 -17.04
C LEU A 330 -0.06 5.30 -17.11
N VAL A 331 0.46 5.88 -18.21
CA VAL A 331 1.88 6.27 -18.30
C VAL A 331 2.20 7.22 -17.14
N ARG A 332 3.42 7.11 -16.61
CA ARG A 332 3.91 7.95 -15.51
C ARG A 332 3.79 9.43 -15.88
N PRO A 333 3.06 10.25 -15.10
CA PRO A 333 3.07 11.69 -15.30
C PRO A 333 4.43 12.29 -14.90
N VAL A 334 4.78 13.42 -15.51
CA VAL A 334 6.00 14.18 -15.19
C VAL A 334 6.02 14.56 -13.70
N ALA A 335 7.21 14.53 -13.11
CA ALA A 335 7.50 14.78 -11.70
C ALA A 335 6.84 13.79 -10.72
N ARG A 336 6.24 12.70 -11.20
CA ARG A 336 5.70 11.64 -10.33
C ARG A 336 6.71 10.53 -10.09
N SER A 337 6.65 10.00 -8.87
CA SER A 337 7.51 8.93 -8.40
C SER A 337 7.45 7.70 -9.31
N VAL A 338 8.62 7.27 -9.81
CA VAL A 338 8.76 6.00 -10.52
C VAL A 338 8.45 4.79 -9.65
N TYR A 339 8.57 4.90 -8.33
CA TYR A 339 8.27 3.79 -7.41
C TYR A 339 6.77 3.52 -7.31
N ARG A 340 5.94 4.54 -7.56
CA ARG A 340 4.48 4.44 -7.56
C ARG A 340 3.91 4.26 -8.95
N HIS A 341 4.55 4.87 -9.94
CA HIS A 341 4.13 4.90 -11.34
C HIS A 341 5.28 4.42 -12.24
N PRO A 342 5.64 3.14 -12.23
CA PRO A 342 6.79 2.65 -12.99
C PRO A 342 6.52 2.50 -14.50
N ARG A 343 5.30 2.77 -14.97
CA ARG A 343 4.96 2.68 -16.40
C ARG A 343 5.56 3.85 -17.19
N CYS A 344 6.86 3.80 -17.43
CA CYS A 344 7.62 4.75 -18.24
C CYS A 344 8.83 4.06 -18.89
N SER A 345 9.39 4.66 -19.94
CA SER A 345 10.46 4.06 -20.74
C SER A 345 11.75 3.89 -19.94
N GLU A 346 11.98 4.79 -18.98
CA GLU A 346 13.12 4.70 -18.07
C GLU A 346 12.99 3.51 -17.12
N CYS A 347 11.78 3.02 -16.85
CA CYS A 347 11.54 2.04 -15.81
C CYS A 347 11.17 0.65 -16.34
N MET A 348 11.68 0.26 -17.51
CA MET A 348 11.64 -1.12 -18.06
C MET A 348 10.26 -1.78 -18.16
N CYS A 349 9.18 -1.08 -17.84
CA CYS A 349 7.81 -1.52 -18.06
C CYS A 349 7.45 -1.36 -19.54
N ILE A 350 6.75 -2.33 -20.10
CA ILE A 350 6.29 -2.28 -21.49
C ILE A 350 5.26 -1.15 -21.64
N ILE A 351 5.56 -0.18 -22.50
CA ILE A 351 4.62 0.81 -23.00
C ILE A 351 4.20 0.32 -24.39
N ASN A 352 3.03 -0.31 -24.51
CA ASN A 352 2.50 -0.58 -25.83
C ASN A 352 2.18 0.76 -26.52
N SER A 353 2.72 0.96 -27.71
CA SER A 353 2.65 2.18 -28.53
C SER A 353 1.24 2.57 -28.99
N THR A 354 0.21 1.77 -28.67
CA THR A 354 -1.19 2.08 -29.00
C THR A 354 -1.79 3.20 -28.16
N HIS A 355 -1.13 3.65 -27.07
CA HIS A 355 -1.60 4.74 -26.23
C HIS A 355 -0.81 6.06 -26.38
N GLU A 356 0.17 6.14 -27.28
CA GLU A 356 0.93 7.39 -27.53
C GLU A 356 0.13 8.48 -28.28
N LYS A 357 -1.02 8.15 -28.88
CA LYS A 357 -1.79 9.10 -29.71
C LYS A 357 -2.83 9.94 -28.97
N ALA A 358 -2.76 10.03 -27.64
CA ALA A 358 -3.65 10.87 -26.86
C ALA A 358 -2.87 11.72 -25.86
N MET A 359 -1.96 12.56 -26.35
CA MET A 359 -1.53 13.78 -25.68
C MET A 359 -1.40 14.92 -26.68
#